data_AF-A0A1F4S1K9-F1
#
_entry.id   AF-A0A1F4S1K9-F1
#
_cell.length_a   1.000
_cell.length_b   1.000
_cell.length_c   1.000
_cell.angle_alpha   90.00
_cell.angle_beta   90.00
_cell.angle_gamma   90.00
#
_symmetry.space_group_name_H-M   'P 1'
#
loop_
_entity.id
_entity.type
_entity.pdbx_description
1 polymer ?
#
loop_
_entity_poly.entity_id
_entity_poly.type
_entity_poly.pdbx_seq_one_letter_code
_entity_poly.pdbx_strand_id
1 'polypeptide(L)' 'MKEFRCKFCNRLLAKVTDGSKVEIKCPKCKSMNLYSDETIVIYEIPENNVTKKIKERNFVKQHELVKESISS' A
#
# COMPACT_ATOMS: atom_id res chain seq x y z
N MET A 1 21.60 3.52 -1.47
CA MET A 1 20.54 4.53 -1.71
C MET A 1 19.96 4.33 -3.10
N LYS A 2 18.64 4.21 -3.22
CA LYS A 2 17.91 4.08 -4.48
C LYS A 2 17.37 5.44 -4.91
N GLU A 3 17.25 5.66 -6.22
CA GLU A 3 16.62 6.88 -6.73
C GLU A 3 15.11 6.71 -6.78
N PHE A 4 14.39 7.61 -6.12
CA PHE A 4 12.93 7.69 -6.23
C PHE A 4 12.57 8.75 -7.26
N ARG A 5 11.98 8.30 -8.37
CA ARG A 5 11.62 9.12 -9.52
C ARG A 5 10.12 9.16 -9.70
N CYS A 6 9.63 10.27 -10.24
CA CYS A 6 8.21 10.42 -10.54
C CYS A 6 7.79 9.44 -11.65
N LYS A 7 6.69 8.71 -11.44
CA LYS A 7 6.18 7.73 -12.41
C LYS A 7 5.71 8.30 -13.75
N PHE A 8 5.45 9.61 -13.81
CA PHE A 8 4.91 10.27 -15.01
C PHE A 8 5.96 11.01 -15.84
N CYS A 9 6.91 11.70 -15.19
CA CYS A 9 7.92 12.52 -15.89
C CYS A 9 9.35 12.08 -15.65
N ASN A 10 9.55 10.99 -14.90
CA ASN A 10 10.85 10.45 -14.53
C ASN A 10 11.80 11.42 -13.80
N ARG A 11 11.28 12.57 -13.34
CA ARG A 11 12.02 13.56 -12.56
C ARG A 11 12.42 12.93 -11.22
N LEU A 12 13.67 13.14 -10.82
CA LEU A 12 14.16 12.75 -9.50
C LEU A 12 13.39 13.50 -8.42
N LEU A 13 12.77 12.75 -7.50
CA LEU A 13 12.03 13.28 -6.36
C LEU A 13 12.88 13.22 -5.09
N ALA A 14 13.54 12.09 -4.83
CA ALA A 14 14.43 11.89 -3.68
C ALA A 14 15.44 10.77 -3.93
N LYS A 15 16.45 10.67 -3.06
CA LYS A 15 17.26 9.47 -2.87
C LYS A 15 16.80 8.82 -1.57
N VAL A 16 16.40 7.55 -1.64
CA VAL A 16 15.82 6.81 -0.51
C VAL A 16 16.76 5.71 -0.04
N THR A 17 16.76 5.44 1.25
CA THR A 17 17.44 4.31 1.89
C THR A 17 16.47 3.13 2.03
N ASP A 18 17.00 1.92 2.16
CA ASP A 18 16.16 0.73 2.36
C ASP A 18 15.33 0.86 3.64
N GLY A 19 14.10 0.33 3.63
CA GLY A 19 13.14 0.47 4.73
C GLY A 19 12.51 1.87 4.89
N SER A 20 12.72 2.80 3.95
CA SER A 20 12.09 4.12 4.00
C SER A 20 10.72 4.12 3.33
N LYS A 21 9.73 4.76 3.96
CA LYS A 21 8.42 5.06 3.36
C LYS A 21 8.37 6.55 3.04
N VAL A 22 8.21 6.89 1.76
CA VAL A 22 8.30 8.28 1.29
C VAL A 22 7.13 8.61 0.39
N GLU A 23 6.45 9.71 0.67
CA GLU A 23 5.37 10.24 -0.15
C GLU A 23 5.71 11.66 -0.62
N ILE A 24 5.84 11.86 -1.93
CA ILE A 24 6.26 13.14 -2.52
C ILE A 24 5.32 13.53 -3.67
N LYS A 25 4.81 14.75 -3.59
CA LYS A 25 4.12 15.41 -4.71
C LYS A 25 5.13 15.87 -5.74
N CYS A 26 4.98 15.43 -6.98
CA CYS A 26 5.85 15.91 -8.06
C CYS A 26 5.55 17.39 -8.37
N PRO A 27 6.54 18.30 -8.35
CA PRO A 27 6.30 19.72 -8.64
C PRO A 27 5.90 19.98 -10.10
N LYS A 28 6.28 19.10 -11.04
CA LYS A 28 5.94 19.22 -12.47
C LYS A 28 4.57 18.61 -12.79
N CYS A 29 4.35 17.37 -12.37
CA CYS A 29 3.12 16.62 -12.71
C CYS A 29 1.98 16.86 -11.72
N LYS A 30 2.27 17.43 -10.55
CA LYS A 30 1.35 17.58 -9.40
C LYS A 30 0.80 16.26 -8.86
N SER A 31 1.23 15.12 -9.40
CA SER A 31 0.83 13.79 -8.94
C SER A 31 1.54 13.39 -7.65
N MET A 32 0.83 12.70 -6.77
CA MET A 32 1.40 12.06 -5.59
C MET A 32 2.12 10.77 -6.00
N ASN A 33 3.35 10.61 -5.53
CA ASN A 33 4.17 9.42 -5.74
C ASN A 33 4.50 8.84 -4.37
N LEU A 34 4.27 7.53 -4.20
CA LEU A 34 4.56 6.79 -2.99
C LEU A 34 5.69 5.79 -3.26
N TYR A 35 6.68 5.78 -2.39
CA TYR A 35 7.72 4.75 -2.31
C TYR A 35 7.51 3.97 -1.01
N SER A 36 7.36 2.66 -1.12
CA SER A 36 7.26 1.71 0.01
C SER A 36 8.13 0.52 -0.32
N ASP A 37 9.11 0.23 0.54
CA ASP A 37 10.00 -0.92 0.43
C ASP A 37 9.39 -2.13 1.19
N GLU A 38 8.08 -2.33 1.04
CA GLU A 38 7.36 -3.46 1.64
C GLU A 38 7.60 -4.71 0.78
N THR A 39 8.43 -5.61 1.28
CA THR A 39 8.60 -6.95 0.69
C THR A 39 7.32 -7.75 0.85
N ILE A 40 6.52 -7.89 -0.21
CA ILE A 40 5.37 -8.80 -0.22
C ILE A 40 5.91 -10.23 -0.36
N VAL A 41 5.88 -10.99 0.73
CA VAL A 41 6.21 -12.42 0.73
C VAL A 41 4.98 -13.19 0.28
N ILE A 42 4.95 -13.59 -0.99
CA ILE A 42 3.90 -14.45 -1.55
C ILE A 42 4.30 -15.89 -1.27
N TYR A 43 3.60 -16.56 -0.36
CA TYR A 43 3.73 -18.02 -0.19
C TYR A 43 2.70 -18.70 -1.09
N GLU A 44 3.15 -19.61 -1.95
CA GLU A 44 2.27 -20.51 -2.71
C GLU A 44 1.63 -21.50 -1.72
N ILE A 45 0.33 -21.38 -1.50
CA ILE A 45 -0.43 -22.29 -0.64
C ILE A 45 -1.03 -23.39 -1.53
N PRO A 46 -0.73 -24.68 -1.32
CA PRO A 46 -1.35 -25.78 -2.06
C PRO A 46 -2.88 -25.79 -1.85
N GLU A 47 -3.61 -26.03 -2.94
CA GLU A 47 -4.96 -25.50 -3.21
C GLU A 47 -6.14 -26.05 -2.38
N ASN A 48 -5.94 -26.86 -1.33
CA ASN A 48 -7.03 -27.77 -0.91
C ASN A 48 -7.90 -27.37 0.29
N ASN A 49 -7.87 -26.14 0.85
CA ASN A 49 -8.75 -25.78 1.99
C ASN A 49 -9.18 -24.30 2.10
N VAL A 50 -9.01 -23.48 1.05
CA VAL A 50 -9.10 -22.00 1.16
C VAL A 50 -10.54 -21.46 1.23
N THR A 51 -11.54 -22.21 0.78
CA THR A 51 -12.92 -21.69 0.59
C THR A 51 -13.65 -21.31 1.89
N LYS A 52 -13.26 -21.86 3.05
CA LYS A 52 -13.95 -21.55 4.33
C LYS A 52 -13.44 -20.29 5.03
N LYS A 53 -12.15 -19.95 4.96
CA LYS A 53 -11.57 -18.82 5.73
C LYS A 53 -11.72 -17.45 5.07
N ILE A 54 -12.00 -17.39 3.76
CA ILE A 54 -12.21 -16.12 3.05
C ILE A 54 -13.55 -15.46 3.45
N LYS A 55 -14.58 -16.24 3.83
CA LYS A 55 -15.86 -15.69 4.27
C LYS A 55 -15.76 -14.96 5.63
N GLU A 56 -14.97 -15.47 6.57
CA GLU A 56 -14.82 -14.83 7.89
C GLU A 56 -14.05 -13.50 7.85
N ARG A 57 -12.99 -13.38 7.04
CA ARG A 57 -12.24 -12.12 6.93
C ARG A 57 -12.99 -10.99 6.24
N ASN A 58 -13.92 -11.31 5.34
CA ASN A 58 -14.77 -10.31 4.70
C ASN A 58 -15.86 -9.77 5.65
N PHE A 59 -16.21 -10.50 6.72
CA PHE A 59 -17.13 -10.00 7.75
C PHE A 59 -16.45 -8.99 8.69
N VAL A 60 -15.17 -9.19 9.03
CA VAL A 60 -14.43 -8.30 9.95
C VAL A 60 -14.10 -6.95 9.31
N LYS A 61 -13.77 -6.92 8.01
CA LYS A 61 -13.42 -5.66 7.32
C LYS A 61 -14.61 -4.73 7.04
N GLN A 62 -15.86 -5.21 7.11
CA GLN A 62 -17.03 -4.33 6.99
C GLN A 62 -17.48 -3.70 8.32
N HIS A 63 -16.99 -4.17 9.48
CA HIS A 63 -17.43 -3.64 10.79
C HIS A 63 -16.53 -2.54 11.37
N GLU A 64 -15.29 -2.38 10.87
CA GLU A 64 -14.39 -1.29 11.33
C GLU A 64 -14.55 0.03 10.55
N LEU A 65 -15.26 0.03 9.41
CA LEU A 65 -15.57 1.25 8.65
C LEU A 65 -16.92 1.90 9.00
N VAL A 66 -17.68 1.36 9.96
CA VAL A 66 -18.98 1.95 10.41
C VAL A 66 -18.88 2.59 11.80
N LYS A 67 -17.72 2.56 12.47
CA LYS A 67 -17.59 3.06 13.86
C LYS A 67 -17.25 4.54 13.98
N GLU A 68 -16.95 5.25 12.90
CA GLU A 68 -16.77 6.71 12.90
C GLU A 68 -17.98 7.46 12.31
N SER A 69 -19.21 7.08 12.67
CA SER A 69 -20.41 7.86 12.30
C SER A 69 -21.53 7.93 13.33
N ILE A 70 -21.40 7.36 14.54
CA ILE A 70 -22.42 7.55 15.59
C ILE A 70 -21.71 7.70 16.95
N SER A 71 -21.10 8.87 17.14
CA SER A 71 -20.92 9.46 18.47
C SER A 71 -22.16 10.30 18.75
N SER A 72 -23.16 9.72 19.43
CA SER A 72 -24.21 10.39 20.21
C SER A 72 -24.98 9.35 21.00
#